data_AF-A0A7C1VYV7-F1
#
_entry.id   AF-A0A7C1VYV7-F1
#
_cell.length_a   1.000
_cell.length_b   1.000
_cell.length_c   1.000
_cell.angle_alpha   90.00
_cell.angle_beta   90.00
_cell.angle_gamma   90.00
#
_symmetry.space_group_name_H-M   'P 1'
#
loop_
_entity.id
_entity.type
_entity.pdbx_description
1 polymer ?
#
loop_
_entity_poly.entity_id
_entity_poly.type
_entity_poly.pdbx_seq_one_letter_code
_entity_poly.pdbx_strand_id
1 'polypeptide(L)'
;MSDMTTVRGNSENLFIADVSVNILYSQLYSLSKQLIENTWQASCSASLSRLISHWASGGSITPCFIRPYKSQIVIDGGHHRLAICIAKQLENKIPVLFTHSDQEALSEIIDLSNCRNPV
;
A
#
# COMPACT_ATOMS: atom_id res chain seq x y z
N MET A 1 24.14 36.15 10.72
CA MET A 1 22.66 36.05 10.80
C MET A 1 22.23 35.41 9.50
N SER A 2 22.03 34.10 9.52
CA SER A 2 21.67 33.31 8.34
C SER A 2 20.25 32.81 8.57
N ASP A 3 19.32 33.45 7.89
CA ASP A 3 18.02 32.87 7.54
C ASP A 3 18.23 31.82 6.43
N MET A 4 17.24 30.95 6.20
CA MET A 4 17.22 29.75 5.33
C MET A 4 17.55 28.47 6.12
N THR A 5 16.69 27.46 6.24
CA THR A 5 15.64 27.01 5.33
C THR A 5 14.62 26.25 6.17
N THR A 6 13.37 26.71 6.22
CA THR A 6 12.28 25.82 6.64
C THR A 6 12.20 24.73 5.59
N VAL A 7 12.67 23.53 5.90
CA VAL A 7 12.34 22.32 5.13
C VAL A 7 10.85 22.08 5.39
N ARG A 8 9.99 22.82 4.70
CA ARG A 8 8.61 22.40 4.46
C ARG A 8 8.73 21.21 3.53
N GLY A 9 8.98 20.03 4.10
CA GLY A 9 8.80 18.79 3.36
C GLY A 9 7.37 18.81 2.84
N ASN A 10 7.21 18.76 1.52
CA ASN A 10 5.92 18.58 0.87
C ASN A 10 5.19 17.45 1.59
N SER A 11 4.22 17.80 2.44
CA SER A 11 3.18 16.90 2.86
C SER A 11 2.36 16.63 1.60
N GLU A 12 2.82 15.69 0.76
CA GLU A 12 1.96 15.14 -0.27
C GLU A 12 0.68 14.75 0.45
N ASN A 13 -0.45 15.33 0.05
CA ASN A 13 -1.74 15.05 0.66
C ASN A 13 -2.03 13.57 0.42
N LEU A 14 -1.67 12.74 1.41
CA LEU A 14 -1.86 11.31 1.37
C LEU A 14 -3.34 11.02 1.66
N PHE A 15 -3.86 10.03 0.96
CA PHE A 15 -5.21 9.52 1.14
C PHE A 15 -5.17 8.02 1.37
N ILE A 16 -6.15 7.55 2.13
CA ILE A 16 -6.45 6.14 2.31
C ILE A 16 -7.78 5.85 1.62
N ALA A 17 -7.84 4.79 0.82
CA ALA A 17 -9.09 4.24 0.30
C ALA A 17 -9.13 2.74 0.55
N ASP A 18 -10.33 2.18 0.63
CA ASP A 18 -10.55 0.74 0.67
C ASP A 18 -10.77 0.25 -0.76
N VAL A 19 -10.01 -0.77 -1.17
CA VAL A 19 -10.06 -1.35 -2.52
C VAL A 19 -10.28 -2.85 -2.47
N SER A 20 -10.97 -3.40 -3.48
CA SER A 20 -11.16 -4.84 -3.56
C SER A 20 -9.81 -5.55 -3.76
N VAL A 21 -9.51 -6.55 -2.92
CA VAL A 21 -8.24 -7.30 -2.98
C VAL A 21 -8.08 -7.99 -4.32
N ASN A 22 -9.15 -8.64 -4.80
CA ASN A 22 -9.12 -9.38 -6.07
C ASN A 22 -8.92 -8.45 -7.26
N ILE A 23 -9.60 -7.30 -7.26
CA ILE A 23 -9.45 -6.30 -8.33
C ILE A 23 -8.05 -5.70 -8.27
N LEU A 24 -7.58 -5.27 -7.10
CA LEU A 24 -6.23 -4.75 -6.91
C LEU A 24 -5.20 -5.74 -7.45
N TYR A 25 -5.24 -7.00 -7.00
CA TYR A 25 -4.31 -8.02 -7.45
C TYR A 25 -4.37 -8.20 -8.97
N SER A 26 -5.55 -8.22 -9.58
CA SER A 26 -5.68 -8.35 -11.04
C SER A 26 -5.00 -7.21 -11.80
N GLN A 27 -5.07 -5.98 -11.27
CA GLN A 27 -4.55 -4.76 -11.89
C GLN A 27 -3.07 -4.49 -11.59
N LEU A 28 -2.43 -5.27 -10.71
CA LEU A 28 -1.02 -5.07 -10.40
C LEU A 28 -0.11 -5.34 -11.61
N TYR A 29 0.88 -4.48 -11.75
CA TYR A 29 2.04 -4.67 -12.61
C TYR A 29 2.77 -5.97 -12.23
N SER A 30 3.28 -6.69 -13.23
CA SER A 30 3.84 -8.04 -13.07
C SER A 30 4.94 -8.12 -12.02
N LEU A 31 5.82 -7.11 -11.95
CA LEU A 31 6.90 -7.08 -10.96
C LEU A 31 6.36 -6.96 -9.52
N SER A 32 5.34 -6.12 -9.30
CA SER A 32 4.72 -6.00 -7.97
C SER A 32 4.04 -7.30 -7.54
N LYS A 33 3.37 -8.00 -8.47
CA LYS A 33 2.82 -9.35 -8.21
C LYS A 33 3.91 -10.33 -7.80
N GLN A 34 4.98 -10.41 -8.59
CA GLN A 34 6.10 -11.31 -8.33
C GLN A 34 6.75 -11.04 -6.96
N LEU A 35 6.93 -9.77 -6.57
CA LEU A 35 7.47 -9.42 -5.26
C LEU A 35 6.56 -9.85 -4.10
N ILE A 36 5.24 -9.78 -4.27
CA ILE A 36 4.26 -10.26 -3.28
C ILE A 36 4.35 -11.79 -3.18
N GLU A 37 4.33 -12.51 -4.30
CA GLU A 37 4.40 -13.98 -4.32
C GLU A 37 5.71 -14.50 -3.72
N ASN A 38 6.82 -13.81 -4.00
CA ASN A 38 8.14 -14.14 -3.47
C ASN A 38 8.31 -13.79 -1.98
N THR A 39 7.37 -13.04 -1.38
CA THR A 39 7.43 -12.68 0.05
C THR A 39 7.55 -13.92 0.95
N TRP A 40 6.95 -15.03 0.54
CA TRP A 40 6.95 -16.29 1.30
C TRP A 40 8.15 -17.20 0.99
N GLN A 41 8.82 -16.98 -0.14
CA GLN A 41 9.93 -17.83 -0.59
C GLN A 41 11.26 -17.46 0.05
N ALA A 42 11.45 -16.18 0.39
CA ALA A 42 12.59 -15.77 1.19
C ALA A 42 12.43 -16.31 2.62
N SER A 43 13.43 -17.04 3.13
CA SER A 43 13.52 -17.46 4.53
C SER A 43 13.05 -16.30 5.41
N CYS A 44 11.94 -16.49 6.13
CA CYS A 44 11.16 -15.42 6.77
C CYS A 44 12.11 -14.38 7.40
N SER A 45 12.28 -13.25 6.72
CA SER A 45 13.23 -12.24 7.16
C SER A 45 12.80 -11.74 8.54
N ALA A 46 13.74 -11.35 9.40
CA ALA A 46 13.41 -10.84 10.74
C ALA A 46 12.35 -9.72 10.70
N SER A 47 12.32 -8.93 9.62
CA SER A 47 11.30 -7.91 9.36
C SER A 47 9.91 -8.49 9.11
N LEU A 48 9.79 -9.57 8.32
CA LEU A 48 8.51 -10.23 8.06
C LEU A 48 7.97 -10.89 9.33
N SER A 49 8.83 -11.58 10.09
CA SER A 49 8.45 -12.19 11.37
C SER A 49 7.97 -11.16 12.40
N ARG A 50 8.68 -10.02 12.52
CA ARG A 50 8.25 -8.91 13.37
C ARG A 50 6.92 -8.32 12.93
N LEU A 51 6.72 -8.15 11.62
CA LEU A 51 5.47 -7.62 11.08
C LEU A 51 4.29 -8.56 11.36
N ILE A 52 4.48 -9.87 11.16
CA ILE A 52 3.48 -10.90 11.50
C ILE A 52 3.18 -10.87 13.00
N SER A 53 4.21 -10.78 13.85
CA SER A 53 4.06 -10.77 15.32
C SER A 53 3.32 -9.52 15.82
N HIS A 54 3.71 -8.34 15.33
CA HIS A 54 3.04 -7.07 15.63
C HIS A 54 1.56 -7.12 15.28
N TRP A 55 1.28 -7.66 14.10
CA TRP A 55 -0.08 -7.81 13.60
C TRP A 55 -0.89 -8.84 14.38
N ALA A 56 -0.31 -10.02 14.67
CA ALA A 56 -0.95 -11.06 15.47
C ALA A 56 -1.29 -10.59 16.89
N SER A 57 -0.56 -9.60 17.40
CA SER A 57 -0.81 -8.95 18.68
C SER A 57 -1.93 -7.89 18.64
N GLY A 58 -2.62 -7.72 17.50
CA GLY A 58 -3.66 -6.72 17.30
C GLY A 58 -3.12 -5.33 16.91
N GLY A 59 -1.84 -5.23 16.56
CA GLY A 59 -1.22 -3.98 16.13
C GLY A 59 -1.72 -3.51 14.76
N SER A 60 -2.01 -2.22 14.66
CA SER A 60 -2.34 -1.57 13.38
C SER A 60 -1.16 -1.61 12.41
N ILE A 61 -1.42 -1.90 11.14
CA ILE A 61 -0.42 -1.83 10.06
C ILE A 61 -0.77 -0.66 9.14
N THR A 62 0.23 0.16 8.83
CA THR A 62 0.12 1.17 7.77
C THR A 62 -0.16 0.50 6.41
N PRO A 63 -1.16 0.91 5.62
CA PRO A 63 -1.47 0.32 4.32
C PRO A 63 -0.30 0.28 3.33
N CYS A 64 -0.40 -0.54 2.27
CA CYS A 64 0.56 -0.47 1.18
C CYS A 64 0.34 0.80 0.35
N PHE A 65 1.42 1.35 -0.19
CA PHE A 65 1.39 2.56 -1.01
C PHE A 65 1.33 2.17 -2.48
N ILE A 66 0.33 2.68 -3.20
CA ILE A 66 0.04 2.34 -4.59
C ILE A 66 0.17 3.57 -5.48
N ARG A 67 0.59 3.34 -6.73
CA ARG A 67 0.67 4.38 -7.75
C ARG A 67 0.17 3.87 -9.10
N PRO A 68 -0.38 4.74 -9.95
CA PRO A 68 -0.72 4.38 -11.31
C PRO A 68 0.56 4.20 -12.13
N TYR A 69 0.57 3.19 -12.99
CA TYR A 69 1.63 2.95 -13.96
C TYR A 69 1.00 2.46 -15.27
N LYS A 70 0.89 3.36 -16.25
CA LYS A 70 0.09 3.13 -17.46
C LYS A 70 -1.34 2.76 -17.04
N SER A 71 -1.92 1.68 -17.58
CA SER A 71 -3.24 1.16 -17.21
C SER A 71 -3.18 0.12 -16.06
N GLN A 72 -2.13 0.14 -15.25
CA GLN A 72 -1.91 -0.82 -14.16
C GLN A 72 -1.52 -0.10 -12.87
N ILE A 73 -1.43 -0.86 -11.78
CA ILE A 73 -1.03 -0.36 -10.47
C ILE A 73 0.34 -0.93 -10.09
N VAL A 74 1.22 -0.08 -9.58
CA VAL A 74 2.46 -0.51 -8.92
C VAL A 74 2.35 -0.33 -7.42
N ILE A 75 2.96 -1.25 -6.68
CA ILE A 75 3.19 -1.09 -5.24
C ILE A 75 4.53 -0.38 -5.07
N ASP A 76 4.48 0.90 -4.72
CA ASP A 76 5.68 1.73 -4.50
C ASP A 76 6.14 1.65 -3.02
N GLY A 77 5.39 0.94 -2.17
CA GLY A 77 5.83 0.58 -0.82
C GLY A 77 4.92 -0.42 -0.11
N GLY A 78 5.50 -1.26 0.76
CA GLY A 78 4.72 -2.13 1.64
C GLY A 78 4.28 -3.48 1.06
N HIS A 79 5.04 -4.07 0.14
CA HIS A 79 4.80 -5.41 -0.42
C HIS A 79 4.52 -6.48 0.66
N HIS A 80 5.37 -6.58 1.69
CA HIS A 80 5.16 -7.54 2.79
C HIS A 80 3.84 -7.34 3.53
N ARG A 81 3.41 -6.08 3.71
CA ARG A 81 2.16 -5.75 4.39
C ARG A 81 0.96 -6.21 3.56
N LEU A 82 1.00 -5.95 2.25
CA LEU A 82 -0.01 -6.43 1.31
C LEU A 82 -0.05 -7.97 1.25
N ALA A 83 1.10 -8.64 1.24
CA ALA A 83 1.18 -10.10 1.24
C ALA A 83 0.49 -10.71 2.46
N ILE A 84 0.69 -10.14 3.65
CA ILE A 84 0.02 -10.56 4.89
C ILE A 84 -1.49 -10.32 4.80
N CYS A 85 -1.92 -9.15 4.30
CA CYS A 85 -3.35 -8.85 4.11
C CYS A 85 -4.03 -9.86 3.18
N ILE A 86 -3.39 -10.19 2.05
CA ILE A 86 -3.89 -11.20 1.09
C ILE A 86 -3.96 -12.58 1.74
N ALA A 87 -2.90 -13.01 2.43
CA ALA A 87 -2.82 -14.34 3.03
C ALA A 87 -3.90 -14.57 4.10
N LYS A 88 -4.32 -13.52 4.80
CA LYS A 88 -5.32 -13.65 5.87
C LYS A 88 -6.77 -13.74 5.34
N GLN A 89 -7.01 -13.51 4.05
CA GLN A 89 -8.35 -13.59 3.41
C GLN A 89 -9.46 -12.83 4.17
N LEU A 90 -9.11 -11.83 4.99
CA LEU A 90 -10.03 -11.35 6.02
C LEU A 90 -11.21 -10.58 5.46
N GLU A 91 -10.99 -9.87 4.38
CA GLU A 91 -11.92 -8.87 3.88
C GLU A 91 -11.81 -8.81 2.36
N ASN A 92 -12.96 -8.72 1.68
CA ASN A 92 -13.01 -8.48 0.24
C ASN A 92 -12.32 -7.17 -0.13
N LYS A 93 -12.20 -6.23 0.82
CA LYS A 93 -11.55 -4.93 0.65
C LYS A 93 -10.41 -4.74 1.65
N ILE A 94 -9.37 -4.03 1.24
CA ILE A 94 -8.24 -3.65 2.10
C ILE A 94 -7.95 -2.15 1.95
N PRO A 95 -7.43 -1.49 2.98
CA PRO A 95 -6.97 -0.12 2.84
C PRO A 95 -5.68 -0.06 2.00
N VAL A 96 -5.55 1.00 1.19
CA VAL A 96 -4.35 1.37 0.43
C VAL A 96 -4.06 2.86 0.62
N LEU A 97 -2.79 3.24 0.53
CA LEU A 97 -2.33 4.62 0.57
C LEU A 97 -1.96 5.10 -0.84
N PHE A 98 -2.27 6.35 -1.16
CA PHE A 98 -1.90 7.01 -2.41
C PHE A 98 -1.82 8.53 -2.22
N THR A 99 -1.30 9.25 -3.21
CA THR A 99 -1.23 10.73 -3.18
C THR A 99 -2.46 11.34 -3.85
N HIS A 100 -2.82 12.57 -3.46
CA HIS A 100 -3.86 13.34 -4.17
C HIS A 100 -3.63 13.41 -5.68
N SER A 101 -2.37 13.59 -6.11
CA SER A 101 -2.00 13.66 -7.53
C SER A 101 -2.24 12.35 -8.29
N ASP A 102 -2.21 11.21 -7.60
CA ASP A 102 -2.45 9.90 -8.20
C ASP A 102 -3.94 9.52 -8.23
N GLN A 103 -4.81 10.26 -7.53
CA GLN A 103 -6.21 9.88 -7.30
C GLN A 103 -7.02 9.70 -8.59
N GLU A 104 -6.94 10.67 -9.51
CA GLU A 104 -7.71 10.66 -10.76
C GLU A 104 -7.34 9.44 -11.61
N ALA A 105 -6.04 9.26 -11.88
CA ALA A 105 -5.53 8.14 -12.66
C ALA A 105 -5.79 6.78 -11.98
N LEU A 106 -5.74 6.69 -10.65
CA LEU A 106 -6.08 5.46 -9.94
C LEU A 106 -7.57 5.13 -10.04
N SER A 107 -8.45 6.14 -10.02
CA SER A 107 -9.90 5.95 -10.13
C SER A 107 -10.33 5.40 -11.49
N GLU A 108 -9.51 5.59 -12.53
CA GLU A 108 -9.71 4.96 -13.84
C GLU A 108 -9.36 3.46 -13.86
N ILE A 109 -8.52 3.01 -12.92
CA ILE A 109 -7.99 1.63 -12.88
C ILE A 109 -8.71 0.79 -11.83
N ILE A 110 -9.07 1.39 -10.68
CA ILE A 110 -9.69 0.69 -9.56
C ILE A 110 -10.67 1.60 -8.80
N ASP A 111 -11.74 1.00 -8.27
CA ASP A 111 -12.69 1.67 -7.39
C ASP A 111 -12.02 2.03 -6.05
N LEU A 112 -11.93 3.34 -5.78
CA LEU A 112 -11.43 3.92 -4.54
C LEU A 112 -12.60 4.26 -3.61
N SER A 113 -12.96 3.33 -2.71
CA SER A 113 -14.08 3.52 -1.78
C SER A 113 -13.61 4.03 -0.40
N ASN A 114 -14.50 4.69 0.36
CA ASN A 114 -14.20 5.18 1.72
C ASN A 114 -12.93 6.05 1.85
N CYS A 115 -12.70 6.94 0.87
CA CYS A 115 -11.56 7.85 0.86
C CYS A 115 -11.52 8.71 2.13
N ARG A 116 -10.37 8.72 2.81
CA ARG A 116 -10.13 9.41 4.08
C ARG A 116 -8.68 9.85 4.22
N ASN A 117 -8.42 10.82 5.10
CA ASN A 117 -7.06 11.22 5.44
C ASN A 117 -6.42 10.20 6.40
N PRO A 118 -5.10 9.97 6.33
CA PRO A 118 -4.36 9.29 7.38
C PRO A 118 -4.51 10.07 8.69
N VAL A 119 -4.84 9.37 9.78
CA VAL A 119 -4.95 9.92 11.14
C VAL A 119 -3.56 10.08 11.74
#